data_AF-A0A7V4B2F5-F1
#
_entry.id   AF-A0A7V4B2F5-F1
#
_cell.length_a   1.000
_cell.length_b   1.000
_cell.length_c   1.000
_cell.angle_alpha   90.00
_cell.angle_beta   90.00
_cell.angle_gamma   90.00
#
_symmetry.space_group_name_H-M   'P 1'
#
loop_
_entity.id
_entity.type
_entity.pdbx_description
1 polymer ?
#
loop_
_entity_poly.entity_id
_entity_poly.type
_entity_poly.pdbx_seq_one_letter_code
_entity_poly.pdbx_strand_id
1 'polypeptide(L)'
;MPDGQEPQRVPVMPDNPEPAPDLYWRAFKVVAPPLLRLHRVRVTGAENLPAAGQGGAIVAALHNGALDGVFIALAASARGRAVRFVADEDICNVPVIGKIIRDAGCIPIASYKGQGTDPEKI
;
A
#
# COMPACT_ATOMS: atom_id res chain seq x y z
N MET A 1 -15.91 9.61 -22.94
CA MET A 1 -14.66 9.91 -22.20
C MET A 1 -15.05 10.90 -21.10
N PRO A 2 -15.13 10.51 -19.81
CA PRO A 2 -15.33 11.51 -18.77
C PRO A 2 -13.99 12.15 -18.40
N ASP A 3 -13.97 13.48 -18.50
CA ASP A 3 -13.18 14.52 -17.83
C ASP A 3 -11.71 14.26 -17.42
N GLY A 4 -10.80 14.81 -18.23
CA GLY A 4 -10.15 16.09 -17.91
C GLY A 4 -9.21 16.24 -16.70
N GLN A 5 -8.99 15.24 -15.87
CA GLN A 5 -8.04 15.38 -14.75
C GLN A 5 -6.60 15.27 -15.24
N GLU A 6 -5.88 16.40 -15.26
CA GLU A 6 -4.45 16.40 -15.54
C GLU A 6 -3.72 15.47 -14.55
N PRO A 7 -2.83 14.59 -15.04
CA PRO A 7 -2.07 13.70 -14.17
C PRO A 7 -1.20 14.54 -13.23
N GLN A 8 -1.55 14.52 -11.94
CA GLN A 8 -0.70 15.13 -10.94
C GLN A 8 0.61 14.33 -10.89
N ARG A 9 1.74 15.02 -11.07
CA ARG A 9 3.02 14.45 -10.64
C ARG A 9 2.93 14.29 -9.13
N VAL A 10 3.36 13.14 -8.63
CA VAL A 10 3.25 12.79 -7.20
C VAL A 10 3.67 13.99 -6.32
N PRO A 11 2.74 14.57 -5.54
CA PRO A 11 3.04 15.71 -4.69
C PRO A 11 4.03 15.36 -3.57
N VAL A 12 4.75 16.38 -3.12
CA VAL A 12 5.71 16.32 -2.00
C VAL A 12 4.99 15.96 -0.69
N MET A 13 5.72 15.26 0.19
CA MET A 13 5.39 14.91 1.58
C MET A 13 4.40 15.91 2.22
N PRO A 14 3.24 15.47 2.70
CA PRO A 14 2.23 16.35 3.26
C PRO A 14 2.64 16.93 4.63
N ASP A 15 2.14 18.13 4.94
CA ASP A 15 2.47 18.88 6.16
C ASP A 15 1.88 18.26 7.45
N ASN A 16 0.87 17.39 7.33
CA ASN A 16 0.23 16.73 8.47
C ASN A 16 -0.10 15.26 8.17
N PRO A 17 0.88 14.35 8.30
CA PRO A 17 0.66 12.93 8.09
C PRO A 17 -0.24 12.33 9.18
N GLU A 18 -0.99 11.27 8.83
CA GLU A 18 -1.59 10.37 9.84
C GLU A 18 -0.51 9.90 10.83
N PRO A 19 -0.87 9.61 12.11
CA PRO A 19 0.03 8.96 13.07
C PRO A 19 0.37 7.54 12.61
N ALA A 20 1.18 7.44 11.58
CA ALA A 20 1.89 6.26 11.17
C ALA A 20 3.20 6.19 11.95
N PRO A 21 3.77 4.99 12.16
CA PRO A 21 5.07 4.87 12.80
C PRO A 21 6.14 5.71 12.07
N ASP A 22 7.03 6.38 12.81
CA ASP A 22 8.10 7.21 12.24
C ASP A 22 8.95 6.44 11.21
N LEU A 23 9.12 5.14 11.42
CA LEU A 23 9.86 4.27 10.52
C LEU A 23 9.22 4.19 9.13
N TYR A 24 7.89 4.19 9.03
CA TYR A 24 7.17 4.15 7.75
C TYR A 24 7.54 5.35 6.88
N TRP A 25 7.40 6.56 7.45
CA TRP A 25 7.70 7.80 6.72
C TRP A 25 9.18 7.94 6.41
N ARG A 26 10.07 7.48 7.29
CA ARG A 26 11.51 7.46 7.04
C ARG A 26 11.87 6.49 5.91
N ALA A 27 11.33 5.27 5.92
CA ALA A 27 11.54 4.29 4.86
C ALA A 27 11.00 4.82 3.53
N PHE A 28 9.81 5.41 3.54
CA PHE A 28 9.20 6.02 2.36
C PHE A 28 10.05 7.15 1.76
N LYS A 29 10.62 8.05 2.60
CA LYS A 29 11.54 9.12 2.16
C LYS A 29 12.78 8.59 1.43
N VAL A 30 13.25 7.39 1.80
CA VAL A 30 14.43 6.77 1.19
C VAL A 30 14.05 5.98 -0.07
N VAL A 31 12.92 5.28 -0.05
CA VAL A 31 12.48 4.37 -1.12
C VAL A 31 11.79 5.10 -2.28
N ALA A 32 10.99 6.13 -2.03
CA ALA A 32 10.22 6.80 -3.08
C ALA A 32 11.07 7.53 -4.13
N PRO A 33 12.12 8.32 -3.80
CA PRO A 33 12.91 9.06 -4.79
C PRO A 33 13.59 8.19 -5.87
N PRO A 34 14.28 7.07 -5.55
CA PRO A 34 14.86 6.23 -6.59
C PRO A 34 13.79 5.56 -7.45
N LEU A 35 12.66 5.14 -6.86
CA LEU A 35 11.52 4.58 -7.61
C LEU A 35 10.92 5.59 -8.59
N LEU A 36 10.76 6.84 -8.19
CA LEU A 36 10.29 7.92 -9.07
C LEU A 36 11.27 8.27 -10.19
N ARG A 37 12.58 7.97 -10.02
CA ARG A 37 13.57 8.11 -11.09
C ARG A 37 13.57 6.93 -12.06
N LEU A 38 13.37 5.72 -11.55
CA LEU A 38 13.35 4.49 -12.34
C LEU A 38 12.03 4.28 -13.08
N HIS A 39 10.91 4.75 -12.51
CA HIS A 39 9.57 4.58 -13.05
C HIS A 39 8.90 5.91 -13.34
N ARG A 40 8.22 5.99 -14.48
CA ARG A 40 7.34 7.12 -14.82
C ARG A 40 5.98 6.95 -14.13
N VAL A 41 5.91 7.31 -12.85
CA VAL A 41 4.68 7.23 -12.06
C VAL A 41 3.78 8.44 -12.36
N ARG A 42 2.50 8.18 -12.63
CA ARG A 42 1.43 9.19 -12.70
C ARG A 42 0.30 8.77 -11.77
N VAL A 43 -0.20 9.71 -10.98
CA VAL A 43 -1.33 9.48 -10.07
C VAL A 43 -2.48 10.38 -10.52
N THR A 44 -3.65 9.79 -10.68
CA THR A 44 -4.90 10.48 -11.01
C THR A 44 -5.97 10.10 -9.99
N GLY A 45 -6.89 11.01 -9.68
CA GLY A 45 -7.99 10.73 -8.74
C GLY A 45 -7.55 10.57 -7.28
N ALA A 46 -6.39 11.12 -6.88
CA ALA A 46 -5.93 11.07 -5.49
C ALA A 46 -6.88 11.79 -4.52
N GLU A 47 -7.60 12.80 -5.00
CA GLU A 47 -8.65 13.52 -4.28
C GLU A 47 -9.83 12.63 -3.85
N ASN A 48 -10.06 11.51 -4.53
CA ASN A 48 -11.07 10.52 -4.14
C ASN A 48 -10.71 9.82 -2.81
N LEU A 49 -9.44 9.88 -2.40
CA LEU A 49 -9.00 9.36 -1.12
C LEU A 49 -9.22 10.43 -0.03
N PRO A 50 -9.90 10.08 1.08
CA PRO A 50 -10.07 10.99 2.22
C PRO A 50 -8.70 11.47 2.75
N ALA A 51 -8.59 12.74 3.12
CA ALA A 51 -7.37 13.24 3.74
C ALA A 51 -7.15 12.58 5.11
N ALA A 52 -5.92 12.69 5.62
CA ALA A 52 -5.66 12.42 7.04
C ALA A 52 -6.70 13.16 7.92
N GLY A 53 -7.30 12.44 8.88
CA GLY A 53 -8.31 12.99 9.78
C GLY A 53 -9.76 12.99 9.26
N GLN A 54 -10.01 12.67 7.98
CA GLN A 54 -11.36 12.68 7.37
C GLN A 54 -12.06 11.32 7.34
N GLY A 55 -11.62 10.34 8.16
CA GLY A 55 -12.14 8.97 8.18
C GLY A 55 -11.19 7.95 7.52
N GLY A 56 -11.70 6.76 7.19
CA GLY A 56 -10.95 5.66 6.57
C GLY A 56 -11.45 5.35 5.15
N ALA A 57 -10.64 4.63 4.39
CA ALA A 57 -11.00 4.12 3.06
C ALA A 57 -10.39 2.73 2.84
N ILE A 58 -11.06 1.89 2.05
CA ILE A 58 -10.51 0.64 1.55
C ILE A 58 -10.09 0.86 0.10
N VAL A 59 -8.80 0.63 -0.18
CA VAL A 59 -8.28 0.66 -1.54
C VAL A 59 -8.24 -0.77 -2.05
N ALA A 60 -9.14 -1.08 -2.98
CA ALA A 60 -9.09 -2.33 -3.73
C ALA A 60 -8.30 -2.10 -5.02
N ALA A 61 -7.23 -2.87 -5.21
CA ALA A 61 -6.36 -2.77 -6.38
C ALA A 61 -6.18 -4.15 -7.01
N LEU A 62 -6.02 -4.17 -8.33
CA LEU A 62 -5.55 -5.35 -9.04
C LEU A 62 -4.08 -5.59 -8.65
N HIS A 63 -3.75 -6.82 -8.26
CA HIS A 63 -2.37 -7.18 -7.92
C HIS A 63 -1.62 -7.61 -9.19
N ASN A 64 -0.85 -6.68 -9.76
CA ASN A 64 -0.04 -6.88 -10.95
C ASN A 64 1.43 -7.22 -10.63
N GLY A 65 1.93 -6.88 -9.44
CA GLY A 65 3.29 -7.20 -9.06
C GLY A 65 3.72 -6.73 -7.67
N ALA A 66 4.95 -7.09 -7.30
CA ALA A 66 5.50 -6.86 -5.96
C ALA A 66 5.58 -5.36 -5.57
N LEU A 67 5.66 -4.45 -6.55
CA LEU A 67 5.74 -3.01 -6.31
C LEU A 67 4.39 -2.33 -6.10
N ASP A 68 3.27 -3.05 -6.25
CA ASP A 68 1.93 -2.47 -6.11
C ASP A 68 1.75 -1.77 -4.76
N GLY A 69 2.22 -2.41 -3.68
CA GLY A 69 2.17 -1.81 -2.34
C GLY A 69 2.90 -0.46 -2.27
N VAL A 70 4.06 -0.36 -2.92
CA VAL A 70 4.86 0.87 -2.94
C VAL A 70 4.16 1.97 -3.75
N PHE A 71 3.61 1.64 -4.93
CA PHE A 71 2.91 2.63 -5.75
C PHE A 71 1.59 3.10 -5.11
N ILE A 72 0.85 2.21 -4.45
CA ILE A 72 -0.36 2.56 -3.72
C ILE A 72 -0.02 3.46 -2.52
N ALA A 73 1.02 3.12 -1.75
CA ALA A 73 1.53 3.98 -0.67
C ALA A 73 1.94 5.36 -1.20
N LEU A 74 2.61 5.41 -2.35
CA LEU A 74 3.02 6.65 -3.00
C LEU A 74 1.83 7.52 -3.39
N ALA A 75 0.78 6.93 -3.99
CA ALA A 75 -0.44 7.64 -4.33
C ALA A 75 -1.17 8.15 -3.07
N ALA A 76 -1.28 7.32 -2.03
CA ALA A 76 -1.93 7.68 -0.77
C ALA A 76 -1.15 8.76 0.02
N SER A 77 0.18 8.79 -0.12
CA SER A 77 1.02 9.80 0.53
C SER A 77 0.70 11.23 0.08
N ALA A 78 0.18 11.41 -1.15
CA ALA A 78 -0.31 12.70 -1.64
C ALA A 78 -1.45 13.29 -0.77
N ARG A 79 -2.08 12.45 0.06
CA ARG A 79 -3.21 12.78 0.92
C ARG A 79 -2.89 12.68 2.42
N GLY A 80 -1.61 12.51 2.79
CA GLY A 80 -1.22 12.35 4.21
C GLY A 80 -1.43 10.97 4.78
N ARG A 81 -1.66 9.96 3.94
CA ARG A 81 -2.11 8.64 4.39
C ARG A 81 -0.98 7.62 4.32
N ALA A 82 -0.82 6.90 5.42
CA ALA A 82 -0.06 5.65 5.40
C ALA A 82 -1.00 4.50 5.07
N VAL A 83 -0.55 3.59 4.20
CA VAL A 83 -1.37 2.45 3.77
C VAL A 83 -1.02 1.22 4.61
N ARG A 84 -2.05 0.53 5.09
CA ARG A 84 -1.93 -0.81 5.68
C ARG A 84 -2.32 -1.83 4.62
N PHE A 85 -1.48 -2.83 4.41
CA PHE A 85 -1.65 -3.81 3.33
C PHE A 85 -2.19 -5.12 3.87
N VAL A 86 -3.20 -5.68 3.22
CA VAL A 86 -3.61 -7.05 3.51
C VAL A 86 -2.75 -7.99 2.69
N ALA A 87 -2.12 -8.99 3.32
CA ALA A 87 -1.35 -10.01 2.63
C ALA A 87 -1.51 -11.38 3.30
N ASP A 88 -1.21 -12.43 2.54
CA ASP A 88 -1.22 -13.81 3.05
C ASP A 88 -0.25 -13.96 4.24
N GLU A 89 -0.71 -14.66 5.29
CA GLU A 89 0.07 -14.94 6.49
C GLU A 89 1.40 -15.64 6.18
N ASP A 90 1.45 -16.51 5.17
CA ASP A 90 2.68 -17.22 4.80
C ASP A 90 3.78 -16.24 4.37
N ILE A 91 3.41 -15.21 3.59
CA ILE A 91 4.33 -14.16 3.15
C ILE A 91 4.79 -13.32 4.35
N CYS A 92 3.88 -13.06 5.28
CA CYS A 92 4.19 -12.39 6.53
C CYS A 92 5.19 -13.18 7.38
N ASN A 93 5.28 -14.50 7.23
CA ASN A 93 6.17 -15.34 8.04
C ASN A 93 7.54 -15.63 7.40
N VAL A 94 7.77 -15.21 6.16
CA VAL A 94 9.09 -15.35 5.53
C VAL A 94 10.15 -14.56 6.31
N PRO A 95 11.30 -15.15 6.69
CA PRO A 95 12.37 -14.44 7.38
C PRO A 95 12.81 -13.18 6.62
N VAL A 96 13.11 -12.11 7.35
CA VAL A 96 13.45 -10.77 6.82
C VAL A 96 12.29 -10.07 6.11
N ILE A 97 11.74 -10.65 5.04
CA ILE A 97 10.64 -10.08 4.25
C ILE A 97 9.42 -9.83 5.13
N GLY A 98 9.01 -10.84 5.88
CA GLY A 98 7.91 -10.79 6.82
C GLY A 98 8.04 -9.70 7.87
N LYS A 99 9.26 -9.45 8.36
CA LYS A 99 9.52 -8.34 9.29
C LYS A 99 9.33 -6.99 8.60
N ILE A 100 9.87 -6.82 7.40
CA ILE A 100 9.75 -5.57 6.64
C ILE A 100 8.29 -5.24 6.35
N ILE A 101 7.50 -6.21 5.84
CA ILE A 101 6.11 -5.94 5.47
C ILE A 101 5.22 -5.72 6.70
N ARG A 102 5.46 -6.41 7.82
CA ARG A 102 4.76 -6.14 9.09
C ARG A 102 5.09 -4.76 9.64
N ASP A 103 6.36 -4.38 9.64
CA ASP A 103 6.80 -3.04 10.05
C ASP A 103 6.23 -1.95 9.11
N ALA A 104 5.96 -2.29 7.85
CA ALA A 104 5.27 -1.43 6.87
C ALA A 104 3.73 -1.39 7.04
N GLY A 105 3.17 -2.05 8.06
CA GLY A 105 1.74 -2.02 8.35
C GLY A 105 0.93 -3.13 7.67
N CYS A 106 1.56 -4.25 7.33
CA CYS A 106 0.85 -5.41 6.80
C CYS A 106 -0.06 -6.07 7.85
N ILE A 107 -1.30 -6.34 7.46
CA ILE A 107 -2.31 -7.09 8.20
C ILE A 107 -2.33 -8.51 7.59
N PRO A 108 -1.78 -9.51 8.30
CA PRO A 108 -1.78 -10.89 7.82
C PRO A 108 -3.21 -11.43 7.79
N ILE A 109 -3.57 -12.10 6.71
CA ILE A 109 -4.79 -12.89 6.62
C ILE A 109 -4.43 -14.35 6.38
N ALA A 110 -5.04 -15.23 7.17
CA ALA A 110 -4.95 -16.66 6.91
C ALA A 110 -5.66 -16.94 5.58
N SER A 111 -4.95 -17.54 4.63
CA SER A 111 -5.60 -18.07 3.44
C SER A 111 -6.60 -19.13 3.87
N TYR A 112 -7.81 -19.13 3.30
CA TYR A 112 -8.67 -20.31 3.27
C TYR A 112 -8.05 -21.35 2.31
N LYS A 113 -6.79 -21.74 2.55
CA LYS A 113 -6.33 -23.08 2.20
C LYS A 113 -6.89 -23.98 3.30
N GLY A 114 -8.21 -24.15 3.25
CA GLY A 114 -8.83 -25.31 3.86
C GLY A 114 -8.05 -26.52 3.39
N GLN A 115 -7.72 -27.37 4.35
CA GLN A 115 -7.43 -28.78 4.14
C GLN A 115 -8.17 -29.24 2.89
N GLY A 116 -7.45 -29.72 1.88
CA GLY A 116 -8.11 -30.39 0.77
C GLY A 116 -9.13 -31.34 1.38
N THR A 117 -10.38 -31.24 0.96
CA THR A 117 -11.39 -32.25 1.28
C THR A 117 -10.77 -33.59 0.96
N ASP A 118 -10.35 -34.29 2.01
CA ASP A 118 -9.90 -35.67 1.92
C ASP A 118 -11.15 -36.49 1.63
N PRO A 119 -11.31 -37.03 0.41
CA PRO A 119 -12.51 -37.78 0.07
C PRO A 119 -12.66 -39.08 0.88
N GLU A 120 -11.66 -39.47 1.69
CA GLU A 120 -11.72 -40.66 2.56
C GLU A 120 -12.33 -40.45 3.95
N LYS A 121 -12.84 -39.25 4.29
CA LYS A 121 -13.49 -38.97 5.58
C LYS A 121 -14.96 -38.58 5.48
N ILE A 122 -15.75 -39.34 4.69
CA ILE A 122 -17.22 -39.35 4.74
C ILE A 122 -17.71 -40.79 4.85
#